data_AF-A0AAN7UPF3-F1
#
_entry.id   AF-A0AAN7UPF3-F1
#
_cell.length_a   1.000
_cell.length_b   1.000
_cell.length_c   1.000
_cell.angle_alpha   90.00
_cell.angle_beta   90.00
_cell.angle_gamma   90.00
#
_symmetry.space_group_name_H-M   'P 1'
#
loop_
_entity.id
_entity.type
_entity.pdbx_description
1 polymer ?
#
loop_
_entity_poly.entity_id
_entity_poly.type
_entity_poly.pdbx_seq_one_letter_code
_entity_poly.pdbx_strand_id
1 'polypeptide(L)'
;MHVRIADEYLTGEDLFLEGASGVTSNTKDMITLYSAYLEAFNDQTATGSDVTPDNPFVHCQTIFKGHTFMSQDTSYACGWVRTRLPAPLGAIGINATQTTMPRVHHTGPSRLCFYNQGMMPGAVSNVTLLPETDTVIAIVANASHAGDVADWASQMIIEELLEAPIRHDWERKANGVLSKITNHLPTVKRELDENQRRGTRPPYPLPRYKGSYWNDTFNLKIDINVQGDHLLMSFNGVTIPSAEKDKSMCDVAKKITYSLRHYEDNTFEWFLPHNKSVSKGRFVHLGTTESFLIRFKGTNRLLWQTGDFGSQPSVFIKKRRRTLALAP
;
A
#
# COMPACT_ATOMS: atom_id res chain seq x y z
N MET A 1 14.81 9.58 21.42
CA MET A 1 13.55 8.81 21.35
C MET A 1 13.70 7.82 20.20
N HIS A 2 14.03 6.55 20.49
CA HIS A 2 14.15 5.52 19.46
C HIS A 2 12.75 5.13 19.00
N VAL A 3 12.34 5.63 17.83
CA VAL A 3 11.15 5.14 17.15
C VAL A 3 11.52 3.80 16.53
N ARG A 4 11.09 2.70 17.17
CA ARG A 4 11.08 1.39 16.50
C ARG A 4 10.06 1.47 15.38
N ILE A 5 10.55 1.65 14.16
CA ILE A 5 9.81 1.26 12.96
C ILE A 5 9.46 -0.22 13.17
N ALA A 6 8.22 -0.57 12.82
CA ALA A 6 7.65 -1.91 12.86
C ALA A 6 8.70 -3.04 12.86
N ASP A 7 8.55 -4.01 13.78
CA ASP A 7 9.43 -5.18 13.92
C ASP A 7 10.00 -5.62 12.56
N GLU A 8 11.29 -5.99 12.55
CA GLU A 8 12.10 -6.49 11.42
C GLU A 8 11.40 -7.51 10.49
N TYR A 9 10.25 -8.04 10.91
CA TYR A 9 9.37 -8.92 10.14
C TYR A 9 8.48 -8.25 9.08
N LEU A 10 8.30 -6.92 9.06
CA LEU A 10 7.52 -6.25 7.99
C LEU A 10 8.37 -5.90 6.75
N THR A 11 9.68 -5.79 6.92
CA THR A 11 10.68 -5.84 5.86
C THR A 11 11.49 -7.12 6.05
N GLY A 12 10.81 -8.27 5.93
CA GLY A 12 11.41 -9.56 6.30
C GLY A 12 12.75 -9.80 5.64
N GLU A 13 13.65 -10.48 6.35
CA GLU A 13 14.69 -11.27 5.70
C GLU A 13 14.03 -12.09 4.57
N ASP A 14 14.55 -11.98 3.35
CA ASP A 14 14.02 -12.55 2.10
C ASP A 14 12.79 -11.87 1.43
N LEU A 15 12.40 -10.65 1.82
CA LEU A 15 11.36 -9.87 1.14
C LEU A 15 11.95 -8.83 0.17
N PHE A 16 12.01 -9.17 -1.12
CA PHE A 16 12.47 -8.28 -2.19
C PHE A 16 11.40 -7.24 -2.57
N LEU A 17 11.41 -6.08 -1.90
CA LEU A 17 10.66 -4.87 -2.30
C LEU A 17 11.55 -3.77 -2.91
N GLU A 18 12.83 -4.11 -3.13
CA GLU A 18 13.98 -3.23 -3.39
C GLU A 18 13.65 -1.91 -4.11
N GLY A 19 13.53 -1.95 -5.44
CA GLY A 19 13.49 -0.74 -6.28
C GLY A 19 12.21 0.11 -6.17
N ALA A 20 11.16 -0.39 -5.52
CA ALA A 20 9.87 0.31 -5.43
C ALA A 20 9.58 0.85 -4.03
N SER A 21 9.85 0.10 -2.96
CA SER A 21 9.47 0.46 -1.59
C SER A 21 10.31 -0.22 -0.49
N GLY A 22 11.48 -0.75 -0.83
CA GLY A 22 12.28 -1.56 0.11
C GLY A 22 13.20 -0.76 1.04
N VAL A 23 13.40 0.53 0.79
CA VAL A 23 14.33 1.37 1.57
C VAL A 23 13.72 1.73 2.92
N THR A 24 14.43 1.40 4.00
CA THR A 24 14.14 1.89 5.36
C THR A 24 15.11 3.01 5.71
N SER A 25 14.61 4.06 6.37
CA SER A 25 15.40 5.24 6.69
C SER A 25 14.79 6.00 7.88
N ASN A 26 15.41 7.10 8.27
CA ASN A 26 14.92 8.03 9.27
C ASN A 26 14.99 9.47 8.74
N THR A 27 14.38 10.42 9.45
CA THR A 27 14.34 11.83 9.00
C THR A 27 15.72 12.45 8.82
N LYS A 28 16.72 12.10 9.63
CA LYS A 28 18.08 12.64 9.51
C LYS A 28 18.73 12.21 8.19
N ASP A 29 18.61 10.94 7.86
CA ASP A 29 19.15 10.39 6.61
C ASP A 29 18.40 10.95 5.40
N MET A 30 17.06 11.04 5.48
CA MET A 30 16.24 11.65 4.43
C MET A 30 16.62 13.11 4.18
N ILE A 31 16.74 13.94 5.23
CA ILE A 31 17.15 15.34 5.08
C ILE A 31 18.54 15.41 4.45
N THR A 32 19.50 14.61 4.93
CA THR A 32 20.86 14.59 4.37
C THR A 32 20.85 14.27 2.87
N LEU A 33 20.13 13.21 2.49
CA LEU A 33 20.01 12.76 1.11
C LEU A 33 19.35 13.81 0.22
N TYR A 34 18.20 14.34 0.67
CA TYR A 34 17.38 15.21 -0.16
C TYR A 34 17.89 16.65 -0.21
N SER A 35 18.65 17.10 0.79
CA SER A 35 19.41 18.35 0.72
C SER A 35 20.48 18.27 -0.36
N ALA A 36 21.24 17.17 -0.43
CA ALA A 36 22.22 16.98 -1.50
C ALA A 36 21.55 16.89 -2.90
N TYR A 37 20.38 16.25 -3.01
CA TYR A 37 19.60 16.26 -4.26
C TYR A 37 19.13 17.66 -4.67
N LEU A 38 18.66 18.47 -3.71
CA LEU A 38 18.17 19.81 -3.96
C LEU A 38 19.31 20.77 -4.36
N GLU A 39 20.45 20.67 -3.67
CA GLU A 39 21.68 21.39 -3.99
C GLU A 39 22.12 21.09 -5.44
N ALA A 40 22.22 19.80 -5.79
CA ALA A 40 22.61 19.38 -7.14
C ALA A 40 21.61 19.87 -8.19
N PHE A 41 20.31 19.80 -7.91
CA PHE A 41 19.29 20.32 -8.83
C PHE A 41 19.42 21.83 -9.06
N ASN A 42 19.60 22.59 -7.99
CA ASN A 42 19.73 24.05 -8.06
C ASN A 42 20.99 24.46 -8.81
N ASP A 43 22.15 23.89 -8.48
CA ASP A 43 23.42 24.17 -9.15
C ASP A 43 23.40 23.77 -10.64
N GLN A 44 22.92 22.56 -10.97
CA GLN A 44 22.83 22.10 -12.36
C GLN A 44 21.87 22.97 -13.18
N THR A 45 20.76 23.40 -12.59
CA THR A 45 19.82 24.32 -13.26
C THR A 45 20.45 25.70 -13.49
N ALA A 46 21.21 26.22 -12.52
CA ALA A 46 21.84 27.53 -12.63
C ALA A 46 23.00 27.56 -13.63
N THR A 47 23.79 26.47 -13.69
CA THR A 47 25.00 26.39 -14.52
C THR A 47 24.75 25.78 -15.91
N GLY A 48 23.66 25.04 -16.08
CA GLY A 48 23.42 24.20 -17.26
C GLY A 48 24.29 22.94 -17.30
N SER A 49 25.03 22.64 -16.23
CA SER A 49 25.82 21.42 -16.07
C SER A 49 24.94 20.22 -15.71
N ASP A 50 25.46 19.01 -15.95
CA ASP A 50 24.88 17.75 -15.48
C ASP A 50 25.53 17.24 -14.19
N VAL A 51 26.52 17.97 -13.66
CA VAL A 51 27.29 17.63 -12.46
C VAL A 51 27.46 18.85 -11.56
N THR A 52 27.46 18.61 -10.25
CA THR A 52 27.73 19.60 -9.21
C THR A 52 29.00 19.19 -8.46
N PRO A 53 29.98 20.09 -8.25
CA PRO A 53 31.19 19.77 -7.49
C PRO A 53 30.88 19.18 -6.11
N ASP A 54 31.63 18.15 -5.72
CA ASP A 54 31.51 17.46 -4.41
C ASP A 54 30.13 16.87 -4.08
N ASN A 55 29.25 16.74 -5.07
CA ASN A 55 27.92 16.18 -4.91
C ASN A 55 27.76 14.92 -5.79
N PRO A 56 27.26 13.78 -5.25
CA PRO A 56 27.15 12.54 -6.01
C PRO A 56 26.01 12.52 -7.03
N PHE A 57 25.07 13.47 -6.98
CA PHE A 57 23.91 13.48 -7.86
C PHE A 57 24.22 14.16 -9.19
N VAL A 58 23.93 13.44 -10.28
CA VAL A 58 24.14 13.88 -11.66
C VAL A 58 22.84 13.85 -12.45
N HIS A 59 22.77 14.63 -13.52
CA HIS A 59 21.60 14.72 -14.41
C HIS A 59 20.30 15.07 -13.66
N CYS A 60 20.37 15.86 -12.59
CA CYS A 60 19.22 16.24 -11.78
C CYS A 60 18.16 16.99 -12.60
N GLN A 61 18.56 17.78 -13.59
CA GLN A 61 17.63 18.41 -14.52
C GLN A 61 16.75 17.38 -15.26
N THR A 62 17.33 16.24 -15.67
CA THR A 62 16.60 15.14 -16.31
C THR A 62 15.74 14.37 -15.31
N ILE A 63 16.27 14.10 -14.11
CA ILE A 63 15.56 13.37 -13.03
C ILE A 63 14.27 14.11 -12.63
N PHE A 64 14.35 15.43 -12.50
CA PHE A 64 13.23 16.28 -12.08
C PHE A 64 12.38 16.81 -13.24
N LYS A 65 12.76 16.57 -14.49
CA LYS A 65 11.95 16.95 -15.65
C LYS A 65 10.66 16.11 -15.69
N GLY A 66 9.54 16.77 -15.97
CA GLY A 66 8.28 16.07 -16.21
C GLY A 66 8.36 15.21 -17.47
N HIS A 67 8.12 13.90 -17.31
CA HIS A 67 8.12 12.91 -18.40
C HIS A 67 6.72 12.41 -18.75
N THR A 68 5.75 12.55 -17.85
CA THR A 68 4.34 12.19 -18.08
C THR A 68 3.42 13.19 -17.41
N PHE A 69 2.38 13.66 -18.09
CA PHE A 69 1.42 14.59 -17.50
C PHE A 69 0.39 13.85 -16.65
N MET A 70 0.18 14.31 -15.41
CA MET A 70 -0.89 13.86 -14.52
C MET A 70 -2.09 14.81 -14.59
N SER A 71 -1.83 16.09 -14.80
CA SER A 71 -2.81 17.16 -15.05
C SER A 71 -2.14 18.29 -15.82
N GLN A 72 -2.85 19.41 -16.04
CA GLN A 72 -2.31 20.57 -16.74
C GLN A 72 -1.01 21.11 -16.10
N ASP A 73 -0.98 21.24 -14.77
CA ASP A 73 0.16 21.83 -14.04
C ASP A 73 1.01 20.80 -13.27
N THR A 74 0.70 19.51 -13.40
CA THR A 74 1.36 18.43 -12.66
C THR A 74 1.83 17.34 -13.59
N SER A 75 3.08 16.92 -13.41
CA SER A 75 3.72 15.86 -14.19
C SER A 75 4.44 14.90 -13.26
N TYR A 76 4.62 13.67 -13.71
CA TYR A 76 5.49 12.69 -13.08
C TYR A 76 6.86 12.70 -13.78
N ALA A 77 7.91 12.80 -12.97
CA ALA A 77 9.31 12.78 -13.38
C ALA A 77 9.92 11.40 -13.04
N CYS A 78 11.25 11.30 -12.93
CA CYS A 78 11.91 10.05 -12.55
C CYS A 78 11.78 9.80 -11.03
N GLY A 79 10.61 9.33 -10.61
CA GLY A 79 10.31 9.05 -9.19
C GLY A 79 9.93 10.30 -8.40
N TRP A 80 9.42 11.34 -9.05
CA TRP A 80 8.94 12.56 -8.38
C TRP A 80 7.67 13.05 -9.02
N VAL A 81 6.71 13.50 -8.21
CA VAL A 81 5.66 14.38 -8.71
C VAL A 81 6.26 15.78 -8.79
N ARG A 82 6.15 16.39 -9.96
CA ARG A 82 6.53 17.78 -10.23
C ARG A 82 5.27 18.59 -10.46
N THR A 83 5.11 19.67 -9.71
CA THR A 83 4.00 20.62 -9.87
C THR A 83 4.45 22.05 -9.65
N ARG A 84 3.54 23.00 -9.89
CA ARG A 84 3.71 24.40 -9.49
C ARG A 84 2.62 24.80 -8.52
N LEU A 85 2.99 25.21 -7.31
CA LEU A 85 2.07 25.85 -6.39
C LEU A 85 1.52 27.14 -7.03
N PRO A 86 0.28 27.56 -6.73
CA PRO A 86 -0.71 26.85 -5.92
C PRO A 86 -1.32 25.64 -6.63
N ALA A 87 -1.24 24.45 -6.04
CA ALA A 87 -1.69 23.19 -6.64
C ALA A 87 -2.18 22.20 -5.57
N PRO A 88 -3.05 21.24 -5.94
CA PRO A 88 -3.30 20.08 -5.10
C PRO A 88 -2.04 19.22 -5.00
N LEU A 89 -1.62 18.92 -3.78
CA LEU A 89 -0.55 17.96 -3.50
C LEU A 89 -1.15 16.61 -3.08
N GLY A 90 -0.31 15.59 -2.94
CA GLY A 90 -0.71 14.28 -2.43
C GLY A 90 -1.32 13.34 -3.46
N ALA A 91 -1.21 13.65 -4.76
CA ALA A 91 -1.86 12.92 -5.86
C ALA A 91 -1.52 11.42 -5.97
N ILE A 92 -0.39 10.98 -5.40
CA ILE A 92 0.04 9.58 -5.42
C ILE A 92 -0.15 8.88 -4.06
N GLY A 93 -0.71 9.58 -3.08
CA GLY A 93 -1.01 9.05 -1.76
C GLY A 93 -2.47 8.63 -1.62
N ILE A 94 -2.75 7.90 -0.54
CA ILE A 94 -4.10 7.44 -0.20
C ILE A 94 -5.10 8.59 -0.03
N ASN A 95 -4.68 9.74 0.50
CA ASN A 95 -5.58 10.85 0.80
C ASN A 95 -6.39 11.28 -0.43
N ALA A 96 -5.77 11.32 -1.61
CA ALA A 96 -6.42 11.68 -2.87
C ALA A 96 -7.52 10.70 -3.29
N THR A 97 -7.46 9.43 -2.83
CA THR A 97 -8.52 8.44 -3.04
C THR A 97 -9.70 8.60 -2.08
N GLN A 98 -9.48 9.28 -0.95
CA GLN A 98 -10.46 9.42 0.12
C GLN A 98 -11.15 10.77 0.11
N THR A 99 -10.55 11.80 -0.48
CA THR A 99 -11.10 13.15 -0.53
C THR A 99 -10.56 13.96 -1.70
N THR A 100 -11.22 15.06 -2.03
CA THR A 100 -10.66 16.10 -2.88
C THR A 100 -9.50 16.78 -2.14
N MET A 101 -8.33 16.80 -2.78
CA MET A 101 -7.13 17.42 -2.22
C MET A 101 -7.23 18.96 -2.26
N PRO A 102 -6.90 19.66 -1.17
CA PRO A 102 -6.86 21.13 -1.15
C PRO A 102 -5.72 21.66 -2.04
N ARG A 103 -5.88 22.88 -2.56
CA ARG A 103 -4.81 23.57 -3.27
C ARG A 103 -3.90 24.27 -2.26
N VAL A 104 -2.71 23.73 -2.05
CA VAL A 104 -1.71 24.29 -1.13
C VAL A 104 -1.23 25.65 -1.64
N HIS A 105 -0.96 26.58 -0.71
CA HIS A 105 -0.49 27.94 -1.00
C HIS A 105 -1.47 28.75 -1.87
N HIS A 106 -2.78 28.56 -1.65
CA HIS A 106 -3.84 29.21 -2.43
C HIS A 106 -3.63 30.73 -2.51
N THR A 107 -3.83 31.31 -3.71
CA THR A 107 -3.62 32.74 -4.04
C THR A 107 -2.19 33.29 -3.92
N GLY A 108 -1.21 32.49 -3.48
CA GLY A 108 0.18 32.93 -3.43
C GLY A 108 0.93 32.78 -4.77
N PRO A 109 2.18 33.27 -4.84
CA PRO A 109 3.00 33.24 -6.05
C PRO A 109 3.30 31.82 -6.54
N SER A 110 3.55 31.70 -7.85
CA SER A 110 3.86 30.41 -8.44
C SER A 110 5.26 29.91 -8.06
N ARG A 111 5.34 28.71 -7.48
CA ARG A 111 6.60 28.09 -7.02
C ARG A 111 6.70 26.65 -7.47
N LEU A 112 7.87 26.23 -7.92
CA LEU A 112 8.14 24.84 -8.26
C LEU A 112 8.12 23.99 -6.99
N CYS A 113 7.48 22.83 -7.07
CA CYS A 113 7.39 21.90 -5.96
C CYS A 113 7.58 20.48 -6.49
N PHE A 114 8.50 19.76 -5.87
CA PHE A 114 8.67 18.33 -6.09
C PHE A 114 8.24 17.58 -4.85
N TYR A 115 7.51 16.47 -5.01
CA TYR A 115 7.19 15.63 -3.87
C TYR A 115 7.10 14.15 -4.23
N ASN A 116 7.28 13.29 -3.24
CA ASN A 116 7.02 11.87 -3.32
C ASN A 116 6.41 11.40 -1.98
N GLN A 117 5.56 10.38 -2.03
CA GLN A 117 4.89 9.76 -0.89
C GLN A 117 5.19 8.28 -0.86
N GLY A 118 5.49 7.76 0.33
CA GLY A 118 5.60 6.34 0.59
C GLY A 118 4.47 5.88 1.51
N MET A 119 3.90 4.71 1.22
CA MET A 119 2.93 4.09 2.11
C MET A 119 3.13 2.57 2.13
N MET A 120 3.32 2.05 3.33
CA MET A 120 3.31 0.62 3.62
C MET A 120 2.37 0.35 4.81
N PRO A 121 1.87 -0.87 4.99
CA PRO A 121 1.12 -1.20 6.20
C PRO A 121 1.95 -0.91 7.45
N GLY A 122 1.47 -0.01 8.31
CA GLY A 122 2.16 0.47 9.50
C GLY A 122 3.02 1.73 9.33
N ALA A 123 3.35 2.19 8.11
CA ALA A 123 4.23 3.34 7.90
C ALA A 123 3.83 4.21 6.70
N VAL A 124 4.00 5.53 6.83
CA VAL A 124 3.87 6.51 5.75
C VAL A 124 5.06 7.45 5.77
N SER A 125 5.42 7.97 4.60
CA SER A 125 6.45 8.98 4.44
C SER A 125 6.06 10.00 3.37
N ASN A 126 6.57 11.21 3.51
CA ASN A 126 6.47 12.27 2.51
C ASN A 126 7.81 13.00 2.45
N VAL A 127 8.28 13.25 1.24
CA VAL A 127 9.35 14.20 0.97
C VAL A 127 8.83 15.27 0.03
N THR A 128 9.13 16.53 0.35
CA THR A 128 8.84 17.68 -0.51
C THR A 128 10.08 18.57 -0.62
N LEU A 129 10.38 19.00 -1.85
CA LEU A 129 11.47 19.91 -2.19
C LEU A 129 10.91 21.20 -2.77
N LEU A 130 11.38 22.34 -2.26
CA LEU A 130 11.06 23.68 -2.75
C LEU A 130 12.39 24.34 -3.19
N PRO A 131 12.73 24.26 -4.48
CA PRO A 131 13.99 24.79 -5.02
C PRO A 131 14.21 26.27 -4.72
N GLU A 132 13.17 27.10 -4.86
CA GLU A 132 13.28 28.56 -4.73
C GLU A 132 13.58 29.04 -3.32
N THR A 133 13.36 28.20 -2.31
CA THR A 133 13.65 28.53 -0.90
C THR A 133 14.70 27.59 -0.29
N ASP A 134 15.36 26.78 -1.12
CA ASP A 134 16.33 25.77 -0.70
C ASP A 134 15.82 24.91 0.47
N THR A 135 14.56 24.48 0.38
CA THR A 135 13.85 23.84 1.49
C THR A 135 13.55 22.38 1.19
N VAL A 136 13.87 21.53 2.16
CA VAL A 136 13.51 20.11 2.21
C VAL A 136 12.58 19.88 3.38
N ILE A 137 11.43 19.26 3.12
CA ILE A 137 10.49 18.77 4.12
C ILE A 137 10.49 17.26 4.03
N ALA A 138 10.87 16.57 5.11
CA ALA A 138 10.86 15.12 5.18
C ALA A 138 10.10 14.67 6.43
N ILE A 139 9.05 13.88 6.23
CA ILE A 139 8.18 13.38 7.31
C ILE A 139 8.05 11.87 7.20
N VAL A 140 8.17 11.19 8.33
CA VAL A 140 7.87 9.77 8.48
C VAL A 140 6.92 9.58 9.65
N ALA A 141 5.95 8.68 9.52
CA ALA A 141 5.01 8.37 10.58
C ALA A 141 4.62 6.89 10.57
N ASN A 142 4.39 6.33 11.76
CA ASN A 142 4.00 4.93 11.97
C ASN A 142 2.47 4.75 12.07
N ALA A 143 1.73 5.35 11.14
CA ALA A 143 0.28 5.52 11.28
C ALA A 143 -0.52 5.34 9.97
N SER A 144 -0.11 4.44 9.07
CA SER A 144 -0.78 4.31 7.76
C SER A 144 -2.26 3.85 7.81
N HIS A 145 -2.69 3.28 8.95
CA HIS A 145 -4.09 2.90 9.19
C HIS A 145 -4.99 4.10 9.53
N ALA A 146 -4.43 5.29 9.75
CA ALA A 146 -5.14 6.53 10.01
C ALA A 146 -5.18 7.47 8.77
N GLY A 147 -4.73 6.99 7.62
CA GLY A 147 -4.50 7.80 6.41
C GLY A 147 -3.03 8.17 6.24
N ASP A 148 -2.75 9.06 5.28
CA ASP A 148 -1.40 9.57 5.03
C ASP A 148 -1.20 10.89 5.78
N VAL A 149 -0.86 10.76 7.06
CA VAL A 149 -0.58 11.91 7.93
C VAL A 149 0.72 12.63 7.53
N ALA A 150 1.67 11.93 6.90
CA ALA A 150 2.92 12.54 6.46
C ALA A 150 2.66 13.57 5.35
N ASP A 151 1.73 13.27 4.44
CA ASP A 151 1.25 14.20 3.43
C ASP A 151 0.55 15.43 4.03
N TRP A 152 -0.40 15.24 4.95
CA TRP A 152 -1.07 16.37 5.61
C TRP A 152 -0.12 17.28 6.39
N ALA A 153 0.80 16.68 7.14
CA ALA A 153 1.81 17.44 7.87
C ALA A 153 2.75 18.20 6.92
N SER A 154 3.15 17.59 5.79
CA SER A 154 4.00 18.25 4.79
C SER A 154 3.30 19.47 4.21
N GLN A 155 2.05 19.32 3.79
CA GLN A 155 1.25 20.43 3.24
C GLN A 155 1.03 21.56 4.26
N MET A 156 0.79 21.23 5.53
CA MET A 156 0.70 22.21 6.62
C MET A 156 2.00 22.99 6.80
N ILE A 157 3.14 22.31 6.79
CA ILE A 157 4.47 22.95 6.92
C ILE A 157 4.74 23.87 5.71
N ILE A 158 4.37 23.47 4.49
CA ILE A 158 4.50 24.32 3.30
C ILE A 158 3.70 25.62 3.46
N GLU A 159 2.48 25.55 3.98
CA GLU A 159 1.67 26.75 4.22
C GLU A 159 2.24 27.66 5.28
N GLU A 160 2.86 27.10 6.32
CA GLU A 160 3.56 27.88 7.33
C GLU A 160 4.80 28.55 6.74
N LEU A 161 5.70 27.78 6.13
CA LEU A 161 6.99 28.24 5.62
C LEU A 161 6.86 29.28 4.52
N LEU A 162 5.85 29.16 3.67
CA LEU A 162 5.61 30.09 2.59
C LEU A 162 4.63 31.21 2.98
N GLU A 163 4.25 31.31 4.25
CA GLU A 163 3.30 32.30 4.76
C GLU A 163 2.02 32.38 3.91
N ALA A 164 1.40 31.21 3.70
CA ALA A 164 0.24 31.10 2.81
C ALA A 164 -0.86 32.11 3.21
N PRO A 165 -1.39 32.90 2.24
CA PRO A 165 -2.41 33.90 2.54
C PRO A 165 -3.69 33.32 3.15
N ILE A 166 -3.98 32.06 2.82
CA ILE A 166 -5.09 31.28 3.34
C ILE A 166 -4.54 29.94 3.78
N ARG A 167 -4.76 29.59 5.05
CA ARG A 167 -4.36 28.32 5.64
C ARG A 167 -5.53 27.37 5.74
N HIS A 168 -5.30 26.11 5.43
CA HIS A 168 -6.34 25.10 5.53
C HIS A 168 -6.46 24.57 6.96
N ASP A 169 -7.68 24.16 7.32
CA ASP A 169 -7.93 23.36 8.51
C ASP A 169 -7.51 21.90 8.24
N TRP A 170 -6.22 21.63 8.44
CA TRP A 170 -5.61 20.33 8.21
C TRP A 170 -6.12 19.25 9.17
N GLU A 171 -6.44 19.61 10.41
CA GLU A 171 -7.00 18.69 11.40
C GLU A 171 -8.37 18.19 10.96
N ARG A 172 -9.27 19.09 10.53
CA ARG A 172 -10.58 18.69 10.02
C ARG A 172 -10.46 17.79 8.79
N LYS A 173 -9.51 18.06 7.89
CA LYS A 173 -9.26 17.22 6.71
C LYS A 173 -8.78 15.83 7.10
N ALA A 174 -7.79 15.75 7.99
CA ALA A 174 -7.26 14.50 8.51
C ALA A 174 -8.36 13.67 9.20
N ASN A 175 -9.17 14.29 10.06
CA ASN A 175 -10.30 13.63 10.74
C ASN A 175 -11.38 13.13 9.76
N GLY A 176 -11.63 13.88 8.69
CA GLY A 176 -12.56 13.47 7.63
C GLY A 176 -12.08 12.21 6.88
N VAL A 177 -10.79 12.13 6.56
CA VAL A 177 -10.19 10.95 5.93
C VAL A 177 -10.11 9.76 6.89
N LEU A 178 -9.68 10.00 8.14
CA LEU A 178 -9.65 8.99 9.19
C LEU A 178 -11.01 8.32 9.34
N SER A 179 -12.08 9.11 9.43
CA SER A 179 -13.44 8.62 9.55
C SER A 179 -13.85 7.70 8.40
N LYS A 180 -13.45 8.01 7.16
CA LYS A 180 -13.73 7.16 5.99
C LYS A 180 -12.96 5.84 6.08
N ILE A 181 -11.67 5.90 6.38
CA ILE A 181 -10.80 4.72 6.49
C ILE A 181 -11.30 3.79 7.60
N THR A 182 -11.61 4.32 8.79
CA THR A 182 -12.06 3.50 9.92
C THR A 182 -13.44 2.89 9.70
N ASN A 183 -14.29 3.54 8.89
CA ASN A 183 -15.63 3.05 8.57
C ASN A 183 -15.68 2.12 7.37
N HIS A 184 -14.59 1.96 6.60
CA HIS A 184 -14.55 1.10 5.42
C HIS A 184 -14.89 -0.35 5.73
N LEU A 185 -14.08 -1.02 6.57
CA LEU A 185 -14.30 -2.44 6.91
C LEU A 185 -15.62 -2.70 7.65
N PRO A 186 -16.08 -1.84 8.59
CA PRO A 186 -17.43 -1.96 9.14
C PRO A 186 -18.53 -1.89 8.08
N THR A 187 -18.39 -1.01 7.08
CA THR A 187 -19.34 -0.89 5.98
C THR A 187 -19.35 -2.13 5.11
N VAL A 188 -18.17 -2.60 4.68
CA VAL A 188 -18.03 -3.87 3.95
C VAL A 188 -18.66 -5.03 4.72
N LYS A 189 -18.48 -5.10 6.04
CA LYS A 189 -19.06 -6.18 6.85
C LYS A 189 -20.58 -6.15 6.83
N ARG A 190 -21.17 -4.98 7.01
CA ARG A 190 -22.63 -4.79 6.97
C ARG A 190 -23.19 -5.19 5.61
N GLU A 191 -22.54 -4.77 4.52
CA GLU A 191 -22.96 -5.14 3.17
C GLU A 191 -22.86 -6.66 2.93
N LEU A 192 -21.81 -7.32 3.43
CA LEU A 192 -21.72 -8.78 3.41
C LEU A 192 -22.89 -9.43 4.18
N ASP A 193 -23.21 -8.95 5.38
CA ASP A 193 -24.30 -9.51 6.18
C ASP A 193 -25.69 -9.32 5.55
N GLU A 194 -25.91 -8.18 4.91
CA GLU A 194 -27.17 -7.83 4.26
C GLU A 194 -27.41 -8.63 2.98
N ASN A 195 -26.34 -8.91 2.22
CA ASN A 195 -26.42 -9.61 0.94
C ASN A 195 -26.27 -11.14 1.05
N GLN A 196 -25.98 -11.69 2.23
CA GLN A 196 -25.80 -13.12 2.43
C GLN A 196 -27.13 -13.89 2.34
N ARG A 197 -27.18 -14.92 1.49
CA ARG A 197 -28.27 -15.91 1.54
C ARG A 197 -28.07 -16.89 2.69
N ARG A 198 -28.78 -16.62 3.80
CA ARG A 198 -28.76 -17.44 5.02
C ARG A 198 -29.34 -18.83 4.80
N GLY A 199 -28.90 -19.79 5.62
CA GLY A 199 -29.41 -21.16 5.64
C GLY A 199 -28.90 -22.06 4.52
N THR A 200 -28.07 -21.53 3.61
CA THR A 200 -27.36 -22.34 2.62
C THR A 200 -26.26 -23.18 3.29
N ARG A 201 -25.77 -24.19 2.58
CA ARG A 201 -24.65 -25.04 3.02
C ARG A 201 -23.71 -25.31 1.85
N PRO A 202 -22.41 -25.56 2.08
CA PRO A 202 -21.53 -26.03 1.04
C PRO A 202 -22.10 -27.31 0.41
N PRO A 203 -22.24 -27.38 -0.93
CA PRO A 203 -22.76 -28.58 -1.60
C PRO A 203 -21.78 -29.75 -1.57
N TYR A 204 -20.52 -29.52 -1.17
CA TYR A 204 -19.51 -30.55 -0.99
C TYR A 204 -18.96 -30.53 0.45
N PRO A 205 -18.55 -31.69 1.01
CA PRO A 205 -17.82 -31.72 2.27
C PRO A 205 -16.53 -30.89 2.19
N LEU A 206 -16.15 -30.19 3.28
CA LEU A 206 -14.98 -29.30 3.31
C LEU A 206 -13.68 -29.92 2.75
N PRO A 207 -13.34 -31.21 3.01
CA PRO A 207 -12.15 -31.85 2.43
C PRO A 207 -12.08 -31.85 0.91
N ARG A 208 -13.22 -31.72 0.20
CA ARG A 208 -13.24 -31.64 -1.27
C ARG A 208 -12.67 -30.32 -1.79
N TYR A 209 -12.75 -29.22 -1.04
CA TYR A 209 -12.16 -27.93 -1.42
C TYR A 209 -10.65 -27.85 -1.14
N LYS A 210 -10.09 -28.73 -0.29
CA LYS A 210 -8.65 -28.75 0.03
C LYS A 210 -7.77 -28.91 -1.22
N GLY A 211 -6.76 -28.05 -1.39
CA GLY A 211 -5.71 -28.21 -2.40
C GLY A 211 -5.04 -26.90 -2.81
N SER A 212 -4.13 -26.98 -3.78
CA SER A 212 -3.39 -25.84 -4.31
C SER A 212 -4.01 -25.36 -5.62
N TYR A 213 -4.41 -24.09 -5.64
CA TYR A 213 -5.06 -23.41 -6.74
C TYR A 213 -4.09 -22.39 -7.33
N TRP A 214 -3.87 -22.44 -8.64
CA TRP A 214 -2.95 -21.56 -9.35
C TRP A 214 -3.70 -20.70 -10.34
N ASN A 215 -3.32 -19.43 -10.45
CA ASN A 215 -3.76 -18.61 -11.58
C ASN A 215 -3.14 -19.13 -12.89
N ASP A 216 -3.62 -18.57 -14.00
CA ASP A 216 -3.21 -18.92 -15.36
C ASP A 216 -1.72 -18.66 -15.65
N THR A 217 -1.14 -17.59 -15.09
CA THR A 217 0.28 -17.24 -15.24
C THR A 217 1.21 -17.96 -14.26
N PHE A 218 0.68 -18.77 -13.34
CA PHE A 218 1.45 -19.50 -12.32
C PHE A 218 2.33 -18.63 -11.41
N ASN A 219 2.07 -17.33 -11.31
CA ASN A 219 2.78 -16.44 -10.39
C ASN A 219 2.08 -16.28 -9.02
N LEU A 220 0.83 -16.75 -8.90
CA LEU A 220 0.07 -16.71 -7.65
C LEU A 220 -0.57 -18.06 -7.37
N LYS A 221 -0.25 -18.61 -6.20
CA LYS A 221 -0.86 -19.83 -5.65
C LYS A 221 -1.68 -19.50 -4.41
N ILE A 222 -2.86 -20.12 -4.33
CA ILE A 222 -3.73 -20.14 -3.15
C ILE A 222 -3.79 -21.58 -2.64
N ASP A 223 -3.38 -21.79 -1.40
CA ASP A 223 -3.46 -23.08 -0.73
C ASP A 223 -4.67 -23.11 0.20
N ILE A 224 -5.58 -24.06 -0.04
CA ILE A 224 -6.77 -24.28 0.77
C ILE A 224 -6.58 -25.54 1.63
N ASN A 225 -6.71 -25.40 2.94
CA ASN A 225 -6.65 -26.49 3.91
C ASN A 225 -7.94 -26.58 4.73
N VAL A 226 -8.10 -27.70 5.45
CA VAL A 226 -9.21 -27.90 6.39
C VAL A 226 -8.65 -27.83 7.80
N GLN A 227 -9.27 -27.05 8.67
CA GLN A 227 -9.00 -27.03 10.10
C GLN A 227 -10.32 -27.15 10.85
N GLY A 228 -10.56 -28.31 11.47
CA GLY A 228 -11.83 -28.59 12.13
C GLY A 228 -13.02 -28.46 11.18
N ASP A 229 -13.88 -27.49 11.46
CA ASP A 229 -15.14 -27.20 10.78
C ASP A 229 -15.07 -26.04 9.77
N HIS A 230 -13.88 -25.52 9.47
CA HIS A 230 -13.69 -24.43 8.52
C HIS A 230 -12.51 -24.69 7.58
N LEU A 231 -12.44 -23.84 6.53
CA LEU A 231 -11.32 -23.83 5.60
C LEU A 231 -10.27 -22.82 6.04
N LEU A 232 -9.02 -23.06 5.69
CA LEU A 232 -7.92 -22.11 5.81
C LEU A 232 -7.40 -21.78 4.42
N MET A 233 -7.02 -20.52 4.23
CA MET A 233 -6.41 -20.00 3.02
C MET A 233 -5.03 -19.43 3.32
N SER A 234 -4.03 -19.79 2.52
CA SER A 234 -2.73 -19.14 2.50
C SER A 234 -2.25 -18.90 1.07
N PHE A 235 -1.25 -18.05 0.91
CA PHE A 235 -0.71 -17.66 -0.39
C PHE A 235 0.71 -18.21 -0.58
N ASN A 236 1.02 -18.57 -1.82
CA ASN A 236 2.37 -18.94 -2.30
C ASN A 236 3.11 -20.01 -1.48
N GLY A 237 2.39 -20.96 -0.88
CA GLY A 237 3.01 -22.12 -0.25
C GLY A 237 3.46 -21.92 1.17
N VAL A 238 3.15 -20.77 1.77
CA VAL A 238 3.32 -20.65 3.20
C VAL A 238 2.32 -21.57 3.88
N THR A 239 2.85 -22.59 4.54
CA THR A 239 2.10 -23.56 5.32
C THR A 239 2.43 -23.36 6.78
N ILE A 240 1.44 -23.52 7.65
CA ILE A 240 1.69 -23.60 9.09
C ILE A 240 2.44 -24.92 9.30
N PRO A 241 3.72 -24.92 9.77
CA PRO A 241 4.43 -26.15 10.06
C PRO A 241 3.64 -26.97 11.07
N SER A 242 3.49 -28.27 10.83
CA SER A 242 2.67 -29.16 11.66
C SER A 242 3.31 -29.57 12.99
N ALA A 243 4.44 -28.98 13.39
CA ALA A 243 5.07 -29.25 14.67
C ALA A 243 6.05 -28.14 15.07
N GLU A 244 6.23 -27.99 16.38
CA GLU A 244 7.05 -27.07 17.19
C GLU A 244 8.49 -26.76 16.77
N LYS A 245 8.97 -27.26 15.62
CA LYS A 245 10.39 -27.20 15.25
C LYS A 245 10.86 -25.83 14.77
N ASP A 246 9.95 -24.90 14.47
CA ASP A 246 10.35 -23.57 14.04
C ASP A 246 9.32 -22.50 14.46
N LYS A 247 9.42 -22.02 15.70
CA LYS A 247 8.47 -21.06 16.29
C LYS A 247 8.42 -19.74 15.49
N SER A 248 9.54 -19.29 14.92
CA SER A 248 9.61 -18.08 14.10
C SER A 248 8.80 -18.21 12.81
N MET A 249 8.93 -19.32 12.08
CA MET A 249 8.16 -19.60 10.87
C MET A 249 6.67 -19.83 11.15
N CYS A 250 6.33 -20.40 12.31
CA CYS A 250 4.94 -20.55 12.75
C CYS A 250 4.23 -19.18 12.91
N ASP A 251 4.92 -18.15 13.41
CA ASP A 251 4.30 -16.84 13.62
C ASP A 251 4.13 -16.07 12.30
N VAL A 252 5.07 -16.20 11.36
CA VAL A 252 4.91 -15.71 9.98
C VAL A 252 3.74 -16.42 9.30
N ALA A 253 3.70 -17.76 9.34
CA ALA A 253 2.62 -18.54 8.73
C ALA A 253 1.24 -18.20 9.31
N LYS A 254 1.13 -17.95 10.62
CA LYS A 254 -0.10 -17.45 11.26
C LYS A 254 -0.48 -16.05 10.78
N LYS A 255 0.49 -15.16 10.54
CA LYS A 255 0.23 -13.81 10.01
C LYS A 255 -0.34 -13.85 8.60
N ILE A 256 0.07 -14.80 7.75
CA ILE A 256 -0.36 -14.88 6.34
C ILE A 256 -1.34 -16.02 6.00
N THR A 257 -1.89 -16.67 7.02
CA THR A 257 -3.04 -17.59 6.88
C THR A 257 -4.35 -16.91 7.30
N TYR A 258 -5.44 -17.24 6.62
CA TYR A 258 -6.76 -16.65 6.79
C TYR A 258 -7.82 -17.75 6.94
N SER A 259 -8.73 -17.58 7.91
CA SER A 259 -9.89 -18.45 8.04
C SER A 259 -10.89 -18.13 6.93
N LEU A 260 -11.41 -19.18 6.28
CA LEU A 260 -12.49 -19.12 5.32
C LEU A 260 -13.75 -19.65 5.98
N ARG A 261 -14.69 -18.75 6.26
CA ARG A 261 -16.00 -19.08 6.83
C ARG A 261 -17.01 -19.24 5.71
N HIS A 262 -17.92 -20.20 5.85
CA HIS A 262 -18.99 -20.36 4.86
C HIS A 262 -19.83 -19.08 4.80
N TYR A 263 -19.99 -18.55 3.60
CA TYR A 263 -20.79 -17.35 3.34
C TYR A 263 -22.13 -17.78 2.74
N GLU A 264 -22.13 -18.35 1.54
CA GLU A 264 -23.33 -18.92 0.95
C GLU A 264 -22.97 -19.93 -0.14
N ASP A 265 -23.78 -20.97 -0.35
CA ASP A 265 -23.58 -21.96 -1.43
C ASP A 265 -22.11 -22.45 -1.49
N ASN A 266 -21.40 -22.21 -2.60
CA ASN A 266 -19.97 -22.52 -2.80
C ASN A 266 -19.02 -21.33 -2.50
N THR A 267 -19.46 -20.36 -1.72
CA THR A 267 -18.75 -19.13 -1.41
C THR A 267 -18.33 -19.12 0.04
N PHE A 268 -17.09 -18.71 0.28
CA PHE A 268 -16.50 -18.54 1.60
C PHE A 268 -15.96 -17.12 1.73
N GLU A 269 -16.13 -16.52 2.90
CA GLU A 269 -15.58 -15.21 3.21
C GLU A 269 -14.28 -15.33 4.03
N TRP A 270 -13.36 -14.39 3.81
CA TRP A 270 -12.12 -14.25 4.60
C TRP A 270 -12.01 -12.86 5.24
N PHE A 271 -13.16 -12.26 5.58
CA PHE A 271 -13.26 -10.96 6.22
C PHE A 271 -12.54 -10.92 7.57
N LEU A 272 -11.85 -9.81 7.84
CA LEU A 272 -11.22 -9.53 9.13
C LEU A 272 -11.61 -8.12 9.63
N PRO A 273 -11.99 -7.97 10.90
CA PRO A 273 -12.18 -6.65 11.51
C PRO A 273 -10.92 -5.80 11.46
N HIS A 274 -11.09 -4.49 11.51
CA HIS A 274 -10.01 -3.48 11.39
C HIS A 274 -8.73 -3.84 12.16
N ASN A 275 -8.81 -4.02 13.48
CA ASN A 275 -7.62 -4.27 14.31
C ASN A 275 -6.91 -5.58 13.95
N LYS A 276 -7.65 -6.61 13.51
CA LYS A 276 -7.06 -7.87 13.05
C LYS A 276 -6.38 -7.70 11.69
N SER A 277 -6.97 -6.93 10.78
CA SER A 277 -6.36 -6.57 9.50
C SER A 277 -5.08 -5.76 9.68
N VAL A 278 -5.08 -4.75 10.56
CA VAL A 278 -3.88 -3.97 10.92
C VAL A 278 -2.79 -4.87 11.51
N SER A 279 -3.12 -5.76 12.45
CA SER A 279 -2.15 -6.67 13.07
C SER A 279 -1.49 -7.65 12.09
N LYS A 280 -2.10 -7.87 10.93
CA LYS A 280 -1.59 -8.70 9.84
C LYS A 280 -0.87 -7.89 8.76
N GLY A 281 -0.67 -6.58 8.95
CA GLY A 281 -0.02 -5.72 7.96
C GLY A 281 -0.84 -5.59 6.67
N ARG A 282 -2.17 -5.52 6.76
CA ARG A 282 -3.03 -5.28 5.58
C ARG A 282 -3.38 -3.81 5.43
N PHE A 283 -3.52 -3.36 4.19
CA PHE A 283 -4.23 -2.12 3.90
C PHE A 283 -5.71 -2.29 4.25
N VAL A 284 -6.20 -1.41 5.12
CA VAL A 284 -7.57 -1.47 5.70
C VAL A 284 -8.59 -0.61 4.97
N HIS A 285 -8.16 0.13 3.95
CA HIS A 285 -8.95 1.06 3.14
C HIS A 285 -9.20 0.55 1.71
N LEU A 286 -8.72 -0.65 1.39
CA LEU A 286 -8.83 -1.27 0.06
C LEU A 286 -9.86 -2.39 0.05
N GLY A 287 -10.26 -2.80 -1.16
CA GLY A 287 -11.18 -3.89 -1.43
C GLY A 287 -12.66 -3.53 -1.26
N THR A 288 -13.48 -4.21 -2.04
CA THR A 288 -14.95 -4.21 -1.91
C THR A 288 -15.41 -5.50 -1.23
N THR A 289 -16.72 -5.67 -1.00
CA THR A 289 -17.30 -6.93 -0.51
C THR A 289 -16.81 -8.15 -1.30
N GLU A 290 -16.75 -8.02 -2.62
CA GLU A 290 -16.29 -9.06 -3.55
C GLU A 290 -14.83 -9.50 -3.30
N SER A 291 -13.96 -8.57 -2.88
CA SER A 291 -12.57 -8.87 -2.54
C SER A 291 -12.45 -9.79 -1.33
N PHE A 292 -13.47 -9.84 -0.46
CA PHE A 292 -13.52 -10.69 0.72
C PHE A 292 -14.21 -12.04 0.49
N LEU A 293 -14.61 -12.34 -0.75
CA LEU A 293 -15.30 -13.57 -1.13
C LEU A 293 -14.44 -14.46 -2.02
N ILE A 294 -14.36 -15.74 -1.65
CA ILE A 294 -13.75 -16.82 -2.40
C ILE A 294 -14.87 -17.72 -2.92
N ARG A 295 -15.04 -17.78 -4.25
CA ARG A 295 -16.11 -18.58 -4.87
C ARG A 295 -15.55 -19.82 -5.55
N PHE A 296 -16.04 -20.98 -5.15
CA PHE A 296 -15.67 -22.22 -5.81
C PHE A 296 -16.64 -22.55 -6.95
N LYS A 297 -16.09 -22.85 -8.13
CA LYS A 297 -16.82 -23.49 -9.24
C LYS A 297 -16.54 -24.99 -9.19
N GLY A 298 -17.45 -25.73 -8.54
CA GLY A 298 -17.21 -27.12 -8.18
C GLY A 298 -16.12 -27.24 -7.12
N THR A 299 -15.24 -28.23 -7.25
CA THR A 299 -14.14 -28.46 -6.28
C THR A 299 -12.76 -28.19 -6.86
N ASN A 300 -12.69 -27.84 -8.15
CA ASN A 300 -11.44 -27.73 -8.92
C ASN A 300 -11.14 -26.31 -9.43
N ARG A 301 -12.03 -25.35 -9.23
CA ARG A 301 -11.84 -23.95 -9.64
C ARG A 301 -12.22 -23.01 -8.51
N LEU A 302 -11.42 -21.98 -8.31
CA LEU A 302 -11.59 -20.92 -7.33
C LEU A 302 -11.60 -19.58 -8.08
N LEU A 303 -12.54 -18.70 -7.74
CA LEU A 303 -12.64 -17.35 -8.28
C LEU A 303 -12.43 -16.36 -7.14
N TRP A 304 -11.61 -15.36 -7.39
CA TRP A 304 -11.33 -14.30 -6.43
C TRP A 304 -11.09 -12.97 -7.13
N GLN A 305 -11.71 -11.90 -6.63
CA GLN A 305 -11.50 -10.54 -7.13
C GLN A 305 -10.36 -9.88 -6.35
N THR A 306 -9.21 -9.77 -6.98
CA THR A 306 -7.96 -9.27 -6.39
C THR A 306 -7.72 -7.78 -6.60
N GLY A 307 -8.46 -7.13 -7.51
CA GLY A 307 -8.28 -5.72 -7.87
C GLY A 307 -9.32 -4.79 -7.27
N ASP A 308 -8.91 -3.54 -7.04
CA ASP A 308 -9.74 -2.50 -6.39
C ASP A 308 -10.78 -1.83 -7.33
N PHE A 309 -10.93 -2.25 -8.59
CA PHE A 309 -11.76 -1.53 -9.56
C PHE A 309 -12.48 -2.42 -10.57
N GLY A 310 -13.46 -3.21 -10.13
CA GLY A 310 -14.43 -3.87 -11.03
C GLY A 310 -13.84 -4.84 -12.05
N SER A 311 -12.62 -5.33 -11.85
CA SER A 311 -12.02 -6.34 -12.70
C SER A 311 -12.77 -7.67 -12.56
N GLN A 312 -12.82 -8.42 -13.67
CA GLN A 312 -13.37 -9.78 -13.64
C GLN A 312 -12.59 -10.63 -12.61
N PRO A 313 -13.26 -11.50 -11.83
CA PRO A 313 -12.59 -12.35 -10.88
C PRO A 313 -11.48 -13.18 -11.53
N SER A 314 -10.29 -13.18 -10.94
CA SER A 314 -9.21 -14.06 -11.36
C SER A 314 -9.61 -15.52 -11.14
N VAL A 315 -9.28 -16.37 -12.11
CA VAL A 315 -9.59 -17.80 -12.07
C VAL A 315 -8.36 -18.57 -11.61
N PHE A 316 -8.53 -19.39 -10.59
CA PHE A 316 -7.51 -20.30 -10.10
C PHE A 316 -7.94 -21.75 -10.29
N ILE A 317 -7.04 -22.58 -10.82
CA ILE A 317 -7.30 -23.99 -11.12
C ILE A 317 -6.56 -24.87 -10.13
N LYS A 318 -7.28 -25.83 -9.56
CA LYS A 318 -6.72 -26.83 -8.66
C LYS A 318 -5.82 -27.78 -9.44
N LYS A 319 -4.53 -27.78 -9.13
CA LYS A 319 -3.61 -28.79 -9.66
C LYS A 319 -3.55 -29.97 -8.69
N ARG A 320 -3.70 -31.20 -9.22
CA ARG A 320 -3.20 -32.39 -8.52
C ARG A 320 -1.68 -32.30 -8.54
N ARG A 321 -1.04 -32.48 -7.39
CA ARG A 321 0.43 -32.60 -7.28
C ARG A 321 0.87 -33.56 -8.41
N ARG A 322 1.58 -33.05 -9.43
CA ARG A 322 2.41 -33.94 -10.23
C ARG A 322 3.47 -34.38 -9.25
N THR A 323 3.47 -35.66 -8.89
CA THR A 323 4.68 -36.30 -8.38
C THR A 323 5.68 -36.12 -9.52
N LEU A 324 6.54 -35.10 -9.41
CA LEU A 324 7.80 -35.10 -10.15
C LEU A 324 8.54 -36.30 -9.55
N ALA A 325 8.33 -37.47 -10.16
CA ALA A 325 9.31 -38.52 -10.07
C ALA A 325 10.59 -37.87 -10.59
N LEU A 326 11.54 -37.62 -9.69
CA LEU A 326 12.92 -37.44 -10.07
C LEU A 326 13.25 -38.70 -10.88
N ALA A 327 13.40 -38.52 -12.19
CA ALA A 327 13.97 -39.56 -13.03
C ALA A 327 15.37 -39.89 -12.47
N PRO A 328 15.76 -41.18 -12.47
CA PRO A 328 16.94 -41.67 -11.76
C PRO A 328 18.23 -40.99 -12.19
#